data_AF-A0A5N5IZI4-F1
#
_entry.id   AF-A0A5N5IZI4-F1
#
_cell.length_a   1.000
_cell.length_b   1.000
_cell.length_c   1.000
_cell.angle_alpha   90.00
_cell.angle_beta   90.00
_cell.angle_gamma   90.00
#
_symmetry.space_group_name_H-M   'P 1'
#
loop_
_entity.id
_entity.type
_entity.pdbx_description
1 polymer ?
#
loop_
_entity_poly.entity_id
_entity_poly.type
_entity_poly.pdbx_seq_one_letter_code
_entity_poly.pdbx_strand_id
1 'polypeptide(L)'
;MNKVGIKSSRKRIKIVLGYAWWTMAALLLGIGYMYLVLGPLPEATNLWDFFFGKIYLFGLVRIGLIIGSIVATLFILSDVFLIRKKQIFGTNKVLVRMLALSIILVVVATLHYLMEKTIDLI
;
A
#
# COMPACT_ATOMS: atom_id res chain seq x y z
N MET A 1 -5.31 -8.44 -41.52
CA MET A 1 -6.13 -8.83 -40.35
C MET A 1 -5.45 -8.44 -39.04
N ASN A 2 -6.21 -8.20 -37.96
CA ASN A 2 -5.83 -8.01 -36.55
C ASN A 2 -5.48 -6.62 -35.94
N LYS A 3 -5.90 -5.49 -36.53
CA LYS A 3 -5.79 -4.17 -35.85
C LYS A 3 -6.68 -4.03 -34.60
N VAL A 4 -7.77 -4.79 -34.50
CA VAL A 4 -8.74 -4.71 -33.40
C VAL A 4 -8.23 -5.40 -32.12
N GLY A 5 -7.60 -6.58 -32.23
CA GLY A 5 -7.01 -7.29 -31.09
C GLY A 5 -5.87 -6.53 -30.42
N ILE A 6 -5.01 -5.89 -31.22
CA ILE A 6 -3.86 -5.09 -30.74
C ILE A 6 -4.30 -3.81 -30.01
N LYS A 7 -5.42 -3.21 -30.43
CA LYS A 7 -5.97 -2.00 -29.79
C LYS A 7 -6.59 -2.29 -28.43
N SER A 8 -7.23 -3.46 -28.28
CA SER A 8 -7.81 -3.95 -27.02
C SER A 8 -6.73 -4.30 -25.98
N SER A 9 -5.68 -5.01 -26.37
CA SER A 9 -4.60 -5.41 -25.46
C SER A 9 -3.83 -4.21 -24.91
N ARG A 10 -3.49 -3.21 -25.75
CA ARG A 10 -2.86 -1.96 -25.28
C ARG A 10 -3.70 -1.20 -24.25
N LYS A 11 -5.03 -1.20 -24.39
CA LYS A 11 -5.93 -0.53 -23.44
C LYS A 11 -5.91 -1.24 -22.08
N ARG A 12 -5.87 -2.58 -22.07
CA ARG A 12 -5.73 -3.37 -20.84
C ARG A 12 -4.38 -3.14 -20.15
N ILE A 13 -3.28 -3.15 -20.92
CA ILE A 13 -1.93 -2.91 -20.39
C ILE A 13 -1.83 -1.56 -19.70
N LYS A 14 -2.38 -0.49 -20.29
CA LYS A 14 -2.37 0.85 -19.67
C LYS A 14 -3.12 0.89 -18.34
N ILE A 15 -4.21 0.15 -18.23
CA ILE A 15 -4.99 0.06 -16.99
C ILE A 15 -4.20 -0.69 -15.92
N VAL A 16 -3.62 -1.84 -16.28
CA VAL A 16 -2.79 -2.64 -15.37
C VAL A 16 -1.58 -1.85 -14.90
N LEU A 17 -0.88 -1.14 -15.80
CA LEU A 17 0.25 -0.29 -15.44
C LEU A 17 -0.16 0.83 -14.46
N GLY A 18 -1.33 1.41 -14.68
CA GLY A 18 -1.88 2.43 -13.79
C GLY A 18 -2.11 1.89 -12.39
N TYR A 19 -2.76 0.74 -12.25
CA TYR A 19 -2.95 0.10 -10.94
C TYR A 19 -1.63 -0.36 -10.33
N ALA A 20 -0.69 -0.86 -11.12
CA ALA A 20 0.64 -1.25 -10.62
C ALA A 20 1.36 -0.07 -9.94
N TRP A 21 1.25 1.14 -10.50
CA TRP A 21 1.79 2.34 -9.87
C TRP A 21 1.13 2.65 -8.53
N TRP A 22 -0.20 2.56 -8.45
CA TRP A 22 -0.94 2.77 -7.20
C TRP A 22 -0.67 1.68 -6.16
N THR A 23 -0.54 0.43 -6.58
CA THR A 23 -0.11 -0.68 -5.73
C THR A 23 1.28 -0.43 -5.18
N MET A 24 2.23 0.02 -6.00
CA MET A 24 3.58 0.33 -5.54
C MET A 24 3.57 1.48 -4.52
N ALA A 25 2.76 2.53 -4.74
CA ALA A 25 2.56 3.59 -3.76
C ALA A 25 1.97 3.07 -2.44
N ALA A 26 0.97 2.18 -2.49
CA ALA A 26 0.38 1.56 -1.30
C ALA A 26 1.38 0.69 -0.52
N LEU A 27 2.23 -0.07 -1.22
CA LEU A 27 3.29 -0.87 -0.59
C LEU A 27 4.31 0.01 0.12
N LEU A 28 4.77 1.08 -0.53
CA LEU A 28 5.69 2.05 0.07
C LEU A 28 5.07 2.74 1.29
N LEU A 29 3.78 3.08 1.22
CA LEU A 29 3.05 3.64 2.37
C LEU A 29 2.93 2.64 3.53
N GLY A 30 2.71 1.35 3.25
CA GLY A 30 2.68 0.31 4.29
C GLY A 30 4.03 0.13 4.99
N ILE A 31 5.12 0.14 4.23
CA ILE A 31 6.49 0.12 4.78
C ILE A 31 6.76 1.40 5.59
N GLY A 32 6.40 2.56 5.04
CA GLY A 32 6.56 3.84 5.71
C GLY A 32 5.77 3.92 7.02
N TYR A 33 4.55 3.41 7.05
CA TYR A 33 3.75 3.27 8.26
C TYR A 33 4.46 2.40 9.30
N MET A 34 4.95 1.22 8.92
CA MET A 34 5.68 0.36 9.86
C MET A 34 6.97 1.00 10.37
N TYR A 35 7.66 1.79 9.55
CA TYR A 35 8.81 2.57 10.00
C TYR A 35 8.42 3.63 11.05
N LEU A 36 7.25 4.28 10.89
CA LEU A 36 6.74 5.22 11.89
C LEU A 36 6.35 4.53 13.21
N VAL A 37 5.82 3.30 13.15
CA VAL A 37 5.42 2.52 14.33
C VAL A 37 6.64 1.96 15.06
N LEU A 38 7.56 1.32 14.34
CA LEU A 38 8.71 0.65 14.93
C LEU A 38 9.85 1.61 15.29
N GLY A 39 9.91 2.79 14.66
CA GLY A 39 10.95 3.80 14.89
C GLY A 39 12.24 3.59 14.09
N PRO A 40 13.31 4.33 14.41
CA PRO A 40 14.61 4.17 13.76
C PRO A 40 15.30 2.86 14.18
N LEU A 41 16.20 2.37 13.32
CA LEU A 41 17.02 1.21 13.66
C LEU A 41 17.85 1.46 14.92
N PRO A 42 17.99 0.48 15.82
CA PRO A 42 18.96 0.56 16.91
C PRO A 42 20.39 0.64 16.36
N GLU A 43 21.22 1.51 16.95
CA GLU A 43 22.63 1.63 16.59
C GLU A 43 23.38 0.34 16.95
N ALA A 44 24.15 -0.19 16.00
CA ALA A 44 24.89 -1.43 16.22
C ALA A 44 26.18 -1.16 17.00
N THR A 45 26.20 -1.53 18.28
CA THR A 45 27.42 -1.42 19.11
C THR A 45 28.24 -2.70 19.10
N ASN A 46 27.59 -3.85 18.84
CA ASN A 46 28.23 -5.17 18.81
C ASN A 46 27.78 -6.00 17.59
N LEU A 47 28.46 -7.13 17.35
CA LEU A 47 28.11 -8.09 16.29
C LEU A 47 26.67 -8.62 16.43
N TRP A 48 26.20 -8.84 17.65
CA TRP A 48 24.82 -9.28 17.90
C TRP A 48 23.80 -8.21 17.50
N ASP A 49 24.06 -6.94 17.82
CA ASP A 49 23.19 -5.82 17.44
C ASP A 49 23.10 -5.67 15.91
N PHE A 50 24.18 -5.97 15.19
CA PHE A 50 24.17 -6.01 13.73
C PHE A 50 23.18 -7.06 13.18
N PHE A 51 23.17 -8.26 13.74
CA PHE A 51 22.20 -9.30 13.33
C PHE A 51 20.77 -8.95 13.74
N PHE A 52 20.56 -8.40 14.95
CA PHE A 52 19.24 -7.94 15.39
C PHE A 52 18.71 -6.81 14.51
N GLY A 53 19.56 -5.87 14.07
CA GLY A 53 19.18 -4.82 13.12
C GLY A 53 18.73 -5.36 11.76
N LYS A 54 19.30 -6.48 11.30
CA LYS A 54 18.84 -7.18 10.08
C LYS A 54 17.47 -7.83 10.28
N ILE A 55 17.25 -8.47 11.42
CA ILE A 55 15.95 -9.07 11.76
C ILE A 55 14.88 -7.98 11.89
N TYR A 56 15.23 -6.84 12.49
CA TYR A 56 14.37 -5.68 12.59
C TYR A 56 13.96 -5.15 11.21
N LEU A 57 14.93 -4.92 10.31
CA LEU A 57 14.66 -4.53 8.92
C LEU A 57 13.78 -5.55 8.20
N PHE A 58 14.04 -6.83 8.41
CA PHE A 58 13.24 -7.90 7.82
C PHE A 58 11.80 -7.87 8.33
N GLY A 59 11.59 -7.69 9.64
CA GLY A 59 10.27 -7.54 10.25
C GLY A 59 9.54 -6.31 9.70
N LEU A 60 10.22 -5.17 9.65
CA LEU A 60 9.70 -3.92 9.13
C LEU A 60 9.23 -4.06 7.68
N VAL A 61 10.08 -4.61 6.81
CA VAL A 61 9.74 -4.81 5.40
C VAL A 61 8.63 -5.84 5.25
N ARG A 62 8.70 -6.96 5.96
CA ARG A 62 7.72 -8.05 5.85
C ARG A 62 6.33 -7.62 6.31
N ILE A 63 6.22 -7.03 7.50
CA ILE A 63 4.95 -6.54 8.04
C ILE A 63 4.47 -5.34 7.21
N GLY A 64 5.37 -4.43 6.84
CA GLY A 64 5.06 -3.28 6.00
C GLY A 64 4.49 -3.67 4.63
N LEU A 65 5.03 -4.72 4.01
CA LEU A 65 4.50 -5.28 2.77
C LEU A 65 3.13 -5.95 2.97
N ILE A 66 2.91 -6.65 4.08
CA ILE A 66 1.60 -7.24 4.41
C ILE A 66 0.54 -6.13 4.53
N ILE A 67 0.82 -5.11 5.34
CA ILE A 67 -0.09 -3.96 5.52
C ILE A 67 -0.29 -3.23 4.20
N GLY A 68 0.78 -2.93 3.48
CA GLY A 68 0.71 -2.29 2.17
C GLY A 68 -0.09 -3.09 1.14
N SER A 69 -0.03 -4.43 1.18
CA SER A 69 -0.82 -5.31 0.33
C SER A 69 -2.31 -5.26 0.69
N ILE A 70 -2.65 -5.20 1.99
CA ILE A 70 -4.02 -5.02 2.46
C ILE A 70 -4.56 -3.67 1.96
N VAL A 71 -3.80 -2.58 2.15
CA VAL A 71 -4.15 -1.24 1.66
C VAL A 71 -4.34 -1.24 0.14
N ALA A 72 -3.42 -1.86 -0.61
CA ALA A 72 -3.51 -1.95 -2.07
C ALA A 72 -4.77 -2.69 -2.53
N THR A 73 -5.08 -3.80 -1.89
CA THR A 73 -6.26 -4.63 -2.22
C THR A 73 -7.55 -3.87 -1.96
N LEU A 74 -7.67 -3.23 -0.80
CA LEU A 74 -8.81 -2.39 -0.45
C LEU A 74 -8.93 -1.20 -1.40
N PHE A 75 -7.82 -0.55 -1.74
CA PHE A 75 -7.81 0.57 -2.69
C PHE A 75 -8.30 0.16 -4.08
N ILE A 76 -7.82 -0.97 -4.62
CA ILE A 76 -8.27 -1.47 -5.92
C ILE A 76 -9.77 -1.78 -5.89
N LEU A 77 -10.25 -2.41 -4.81
CA LEU A 77 -11.67 -2.71 -4.62
C LEU A 77 -12.48 -1.41 -4.59
N SER A 78 -12.09 -0.44 -3.77
CA SER A 78 -12.73 0.88 -3.68
C SER A 78 -12.70 1.66 -4.99
N ASP A 79 -11.60 1.67 -5.74
CA ASP A 79 -11.51 2.38 -7.03
C ASP A 79 -12.42 1.73 -8.09
N VAL A 80 -12.46 0.40 -8.15
CA VAL A 80 -13.34 -0.33 -9.09
C VAL A 80 -14.82 -0.11 -8.75
N PHE A 81 -15.20 -0.14 -7.47
CA PHE A 81 -16.60 -0.03 -7.05
C PHE A 81 -17.10 1.43 -6.94
N LEU A 82 -16.32 2.34 -6.38
CA LEU A 82 -16.76 3.72 -6.11
C LEU A 82 -16.44 4.66 -7.27
N ILE A 83 -15.19 4.67 -7.73
CA ILE A 83 -14.71 5.67 -8.71
C ILE A 83 -15.20 5.33 -10.11
N ARG A 84 -15.24 4.04 -10.46
CA ARG A 84 -15.72 3.58 -11.77
C ARG A 84 -17.24 3.64 -11.93
N LYS A 85 -17.99 3.38 -10.85
CA LYS A 85 -19.46 3.38 -10.86
C LYS A 85 -20.04 4.79 -10.84
N LYS A 86 -19.43 5.72 -10.08
CA LYS A 86 -20.01 7.06 -9.87
C LYS A 86 -19.67 8.08 -10.95
N GLN A 87 -18.93 7.66 -12.00
CA GLN A 87 -18.58 8.47 -13.18
C GLN A 87 -18.39 9.95 -12.85
N ILE A 88 -17.50 10.22 -11.87
CA ILE A 88 -17.24 11.58 -11.37
C ILE A 88 -16.58 12.35 -12.52
N PHE A 89 -17.42 12.97 -13.35
CA PHE A 89 -17.04 13.85 -14.44
C PHE A 89 -16.64 15.20 -13.83
N GLY A 90 -15.42 15.64 -14.09
CA GLY A 90 -14.96 17.00 -13.81
C GLY A 90 -13.91 17.15 -12.71
N THR A 91 -13.90 16.29 -11.69
CA THR A 91 -12.87 16.36 -10.63
C THR A 91 -11.58 15.67 -11.06
N ASN A 92 -10.43 16.24 -10.68
CA ASN A 92 -9.10 15.70 -10.98
C ASN A 92 -8.98 14.26 -10.44
N LYS A 93 -9.18 13.25 -11.29
CA LYS A 93 -9.33 11.83 -10.90
C LYS A 93 -8.18 11.31 -10.04
N VAL A 94 -6.99 11.89 -10.21
CA VAL A 94 -5.81 11.60 -9.41
C VAL A 94 -5.99 12.04 -7.95
N LEU A 95 -6.56 13.23 -7.69
CA LEU A 95 -6.79 13.73 -6.34
C LEU A 95 -7.79 12.86 -5.57
N VAL A 96 -8.87 12.42 -6.24
CA VAL A 96 -9.86 11.52 -5.62
C VAL A 96 -9.22 10.19 -5.24
N ARG A 97 -8.33 9.66 -6.10
CA ARG A 97 -7.57 8.43 -5.82
C ARG A 97 -6.58 8.61 -4.67
N MET A 98 -5.86 9.72 -4.63
CA MET A 98 -4.97 10.05 -3.50
C MET A 98 -5.75 10.11 -2.18
N LEU A 99 -6.88 10.83 -2.16
CA LEU A 99 -7.74 10.94 -0.98
C LEU A 99 -8.26 9.56 -0.53
N ALA A 100 -8.75 8.74 -1.47
CA ALA A 100 -9.23 7.40 -1.17
C ALA A 100 -8.11 6.53 -0.58
N LEU A 101 -6.92 6.56 -1.17
CA LEU A 101 -5.76 5.82 -0.66
C LEU A 101 -5.38 6.26 0.75
N SER A 102 -5.34 7.57 1.00
CA SER A 102 -5.04 8.12 2.33
C SER A 102 -6.07 7.72 3.38
N ILE A 103 -7.37 7.77 3.05
CA ILE A 103 -8.44 7.36 3.98
C ILE A 103 -8.31 5.87 4.31
N ILE A 104 -8.09 5.01 3.30
CA ILE A 104 -7.91 3.57 3.52
C ILE A 104 -6.68 3.31 4.38
N LEU A 105 -5.57 4.00 4.12
CA LEU A 105 -4.36 3.88 4.93
C LEU A 105 -4.63 4.24 6.39
N VAL A 106 -5.31 5.37 6.66
CA VAL A 106 -5.65 5.79 8.03
C VAL A 106 -6.49 4.73 8.73
N VAL A 107 -7.54 4.22 8.06
CA VAL A 107 -8.39 3.17 8.64
C VAL A 107 -7.59 1.90 8.96
N VAL A 108 -6.77 1.42 8.03
CA VAL A 108 -5.95 0.22 8.23
C VAL A 108 -4.90 0.43 9.33
N ALA A 109 -4.26 1.60 9.37
CA ALA A 109 -3.29 1.97 10.40
C ALA A 109 -3.93 2.03 11.80
N THR A 110 -5.13 2.62 11.92
CA THR A 110 -5.87 2.66 13.18
C THR A 110 -6.27 1.26 13.63
N LEU A 111 -6.74 0.40 12.72
CA LEU A 111 -7.08 -0.99 13.04
C LEU A 111 -5.85 -1.78 13.48
N HIS A 112 -4.73 -1.63 12.77
CA HIS A 112 -3.47 -2.28 13.15
C HIS A 112 -3.02 -1.86 14.55
N TYR A 113 -2.99 -0.55 14.83
CA TYR A 113 -2.65 -0.03 16.15
C TYR A 113 -3.62 -0.51 17.24
N LEU A 114 -4.92 -0.56 16.95
CA LEU A 114 -5.90 -1.05 17.90
C LEU A 114 -5.71 -2.55 18.19
N MET A 115 -5.39 -3.36 17.17
CA MET A 115 -5.10 -4.79 17.34
C MET A 115 -3.84 -5.01 18.18
N GLU A 116 -2.79 -4.24 17.91
CA GLU A 116 -1.57 -4.23 18.73
C GLU A 116 -1.90 -3.92 20.19
N LYS A 117 -2.68 -2.86 20.43
CA LYS A 117 -2.98 -2.41 21.79
C LYS A 117 -3.98 -3.28 22.55
N THR A 118 -4.93 -3.92 21.85
CA THR A 118 -6.03 -4.67 22.47
C THR A 118 -5.68 -6.14 22.70
N ILE A 119 -4.88 -6.73 21.81
CA ILE A 119 -4.57 -8.16 21.85
C ILE A 119 -3.20 -8.39 22.50
N ASP A 120 -2.45 -7.33 22.84
CA ASP A 120 -1.03 -7.42 23.24
C ASP A 120 -0.26 -8.30 22.25
N LEU A 121 -0.59 -8.12 20.97
CA LEU A 121 -0.02 -8.92 19.89
C LEU A 121 1.32 -8.31 19.45
N ILE A 122 2.17 -7.94 20.42
CA ILE A 122 3.62 -7.66 20.37
C ILE A 122 4.10 -7.36 21.80
#